data_AF-A0A7W0LUB0-F1
#
_entry.id   AF-A0A7W0LUB0-F1
#
_cell.length_a   1.000
_cell.length_b   1.000
_cell.length_c   1.000
_cell.angle_alpha   90.00
_cell.angle_beta   90.00
_cell.angle_gamma   90.00
#
_symmetry.space_group_name_H-M   'P 1'
#
loop_
_entity.id
_entity.type
_entity.pdbx_description
1 polymer ?
#
loop_
_entity_poly.entity_id
_entity_poly.type
_entity_poly.pdbx_seq_one_letter_code
_entity_poly.pdbx_strand_id
1 'polypeptide(L)' 'PLTLIASIFGMNVRVPGEDSLAAFWAIIAAMVVLLATMLAYFRRRGWL' A
#
# COMPACT_ATOMS: atom_id res chain seq x y z
N PRO A 1 0.65 7.03 4.93
CA PRO A 1 -0.31 6.72 3.84
C PRO A 1 -0.65 5.22 3.69
N LEU A 2 0.26 4.29 4.02
CA LEU A 2 -0.03 2.85 3.98
C LEU A 2 -1.18 2.44 4.91
N THR A 3 -1.30 3.09 6.07
CA THR A 3 -2.38 2.84 7.05
C THR A 3 -3.76 3.10 6.48
N LEU A 4 -3.93 4.15 5.65
CA LEU A 4 -5.20 4.44 4.98
C LEU A 4 -5.58 3.31 4.01
N ILE A 5 -4.62 2.82 3.22
CA ILE A 5 -4.84 1.71 2.29
C ILE A 5 -5.27 0.46 3.07
N ALA A 6 -4.53 0.11 4.13
CA ALA A 6 -4.86 -1.03 4.98
C ALA A 6 -6.26 -0.88 5.63
N SER A 7 -6.61 0.31 6.09
CA SER A 7 -7.93 0.58 6.69
C SER A 7 -9.06 0.43 5.69
N ILE A 8 -8.91 0.91 4.44
CA ILE A 8 -9.96 0.81 3.41
C ILE A 8 -10.21 -0.65 3.01
N PHE A 9 -9.15 -1.41 2.74
CA PHE A 9 -9.25 -2.82 2.32
C PHE A 9 -9.50 -3.79 3.48
N GLY A 10 -9.40 -3.34 4.73
CA GLY A 10 -9.75 -4.11 5.93
C GLY A 10 -11.17 -3.88 6.46
N MET A 11 -11.96 -3.03 5.81
CA MET A 11 -13.36 -2.82 6.18
C MET A 11 -14.19 -4.06 5.84
N ASN A 12 -15.19 -4.38 6.65
CA ASN A 12 -16.18 -5.44 6.37
C ASN A 12 -17.20 -4.98 5.31
N VAL A 13 -16.71 -4.40 4.21
CA VAL A 13 -17.51 -3.95 3.08
C VAL A 13 -16.96 -4.55 1.81
N ARG A 14 -17.86 -4.79 0.87
CA ARG A 14 -17.51 -5.41 -0.40
C ARG A 14 -16.60 -4.51 -1.21
N VAL A 15 -15.41 -4.98 -1.53
CA VAL A 15 -14.45 -4.23 -2.36
C VAL A 15 -14.20 -4.93 -3.69
N PRO A 16 -14.04 -4.19 -4.80
CA PRO A 16 -13.73 -4.78 -6.09
C PRO A 16 -12.46 -5.64 -6.01
N GLY A 17 -12.60 -6.93 -6.36
CA GLY A 17 -11.49 -7.87 -6.34
C GLY A 17 -11.18 -8.51 -4.99
N GLU A 18 -12.05 -8.38 -3.97
CA GLU A 18 -11.84 -9.00 -2.64
C GLU A 18 -11.59 -10.52 -2.68
N ASP A 19 -12.24 -11.23 -3.61
CA ASP A 19 -12.09 -12.68 -3.78
C ASP A 19 -10.90 -13.06 -4.70
N SER A 20 -10.11 -12.09 -5.15
CA SER A 20 -8.99 -12.30 -6.08
C SER A 20 -7.64 -12.27 -5.36
N LEU A 21 -6.92 -13.38 -5.38
CA LEU A 21 -5.52 -13.45 -4.96
C LEU A 21 -4.62 -12.47 -5.73
N ALA A 22 -4.95 -12.17 -6.99
CA ALA A 22 -4.19 -11.21 -7.78
C ALA A 22 -4.37 -9.78 -7.24
N ALA A 23 -5.58 -9.42 -6.82
CA ALA A 23 -5.85 -8.10 -6.23
C ALA A 23 -5.13 -7.94 -4.89
N PHE A 24 -5.11 -8.98 -4.05
CA PHE A 24 -4.34 -9.00 -2.79
C PHE A 24 -2.86 -8.67 -3.03
N TRP A 25 -2.20 -9.41 -3.93
CA TRP A 25 -0.78 -9.19 -4.21
C TRP A 25 -0.51 -7.83 -4.89
N ALA A 26 -1.44 -7.34 -5.72
CA ALA A 26 -1.33 -6.03 -6.32
C ALA A 26 -1.35 -4.90 -5.26
N ILE A 27 -2.24 -4.99 -4.27
CA ILE A 27 -2.33 -4.01 -3.17
C ILE A 27 -1.04 -4.05 -2.32
N ILE A 28 -0.55 -5.24 -1.98
CA ILE A 28 0.71 -5.41 -1.25
C ILE A 28 1.89 -4.80 -2.03
N ALA A 29 1.99 -5.09 -3.33
CA ALA A 29 3.03 -4.52 -4.18
C ALA A 29 2.96 -2.98 -4.22
N ALA A 30 1.74 -2.42 -4.36
CA ALA A 30 1.54 -0.97 -4.34
C ALA A 30 1.97 -0.35 -3.00
N MET A 31 1.65 -0.99 -1.87
CA MET A 31 2.07 -0.56 -0.53
C MET A 31 3.60 -0.56 -0.39
N VAL A 32 4.28 -1.62 -0.84
CA VAL A 32 5.75 -1.72 -0.80
C VAL A 32 6.40 -0.66 -1.68
N VAL A 33 5.89 -0.43 -2.89
CA VAL A 33 6.39 0.62 -3.80
C VAL A 33 6.22 2.00 -3.18
N LEU A 34 5.07 2.28 -2.56
CA LEU A 34 4.84 3.55 -1.88
C LEU A 34 5.80 3.76 -0.70
N LEU A 35 6.04 2.71 0.09
CA LEU A 35 7.02 2.76 1.18
C LEU A 35 8.44 3.03 0.66
N ALA A 36 8.86 2.27 -0.36
CA ALA A 36 10.20 2.39 -0.95
C ALA A 36 10.42 3.77 -1.59
N THR A 37 9.41 4.32 -2.27
CA THR A 37 9.48 5.66 -2.87
C THR A 37 9.58 6.75 -1.80
N MET A 38 8.81 6.66 -0.71
CA MET A 38 8.94 7.59 0.41
C MET A 38 10.32 7.49 1.07
N LEU A 39 10.81 6.29 1.35
CA LEU A 39 12.13 6.07 1.94
C LEU A 39 13.24 6.63 1.05
N ALA A 40 13.18 6.36 -0.26
CA ALA A 40 14.13 6.88 -1.23
C ALA A 40 14.06 8.41 -1.32
N TYR A 41 12.86 8.99 -1.30
CA TYR A 41 12.67 10.43 -1.32
C TYR A 41 13.29 11.11 -0.10
N PHE A 42 13.00 10.61 1.11
CA PHE A 42 13.55 11.18 2.34
C PHE A 42 15.06 11.00 2.45
N ARG A 43 15.58 9.82 2.08
CA ARG A 43 17.03 9.57 2.08
C ARG A 43 17.79 10.46 1.11
N ARG A 44 17.22 10.74 -0.08
CA ARG A 44 17.82 11.69 -1.04
C ARG A 44 17.87 13.13 -0.52
N ARG A 45 16.99 13.51 0.41
CA ARG A 45 16.99 14.84 1.03
C ARG A 45 17.79 14.92 2.32
N GLY A 46 18.38 13.81 2.77
CA GLY A 46 19.12 13.74 4.03
C GLY A 46 18.22 13.90 5.27
N TRP A 47 16.92 13.65 5.13
CA TRP A 47 15.97 13.70 6.26
C TRP A 47 15.92 12.37 7.03
N LEU A 48 16.65 11.37 6.53
CA LEU A 48 16.64 9.97 6.93
C LEU A 48 18.04 9.40 6.73
#